data_AF-F0ZBP0-F1
#
_entry.id   AF-F0ZBP0-F1
#
_cell.length_a   1.000
_cell.length_b   1.000
_cell.length_c   1.000
_cell.angle_alpha   90.00
_cell.angle_beta   90.00
_cell.angle_gamma   90.00
#
_symmetry.space_group_name_H-M   'P 1'
#
loop_
_entity.id
_entity.type
_entity.pdbx_description
1 polymer ?
#
loop_
_entity_poly.entity_id
_entity_poly.type
_entity_poly.pdbx_seq_one_letter_code
_entity_poly.pdbx_strand_id
1 'polypeptide(L)'
;MGSEENKKVNTTTTSFGNKIFLGVGGAFVGTIFGYALQRGNVYLPSVIQGQMNFSNFTMLKMFMTASLTSSLAVTFLNHRKLITIESLPVMYKRNLIGGLIMGSGIYLTGACPGTVLAQVPEIKGTLFTLLGGVVGATFYGYIDKIINKLFPAKNDDKPTLYQKLNVSMAKVTIPFALMLAGVLYTIESFFPWQSDSGVSPNTSILGSDSVWSPYRAGLTIGLLQIPTHLISKGGLGCSSAYVTIGSKVCNAFSCTVDYFKKFNSGSKAYFGPLLNAGIIFGAYLSSLSNPAPPLDAAGGSQTYLTHFLGGFILLIGARIANGCTSGHGLNSMAKMELGSFIAVASLFGGGILTSFLLNRK
;
A
#
# COMPACT_ATOMS: atom_id res chain seq x y z
N MET A 1 38.64 31.50 16.87
CA MET A 1 38.90 30.05 16.87
C MET A 1 37.62 29.36 17.32
N GLY A 2 36.86 28.77 16.40
CA GLY A 2 35.62 28.08 16.75
C GLY A 2 34.74 27.86 15.54
N SER A 3 34.86 26.69 14.89
CA SER A 3 33.86 26.11 13.99
C SER A 3 34.34 24.75 13.43
N GLU A 4 34.27 23.67 14.20
CA GLU A 4 34.43 22.30 13.68
C GLU A 4 33.47 21.28 14.34
N GLU A 5 32.26 21.72 14.69
CA GLU A 5 31.28 20.84 15.32
C GLU A 5 29.92 20.92 14.61
N ASN A 6 29.82 20.38 13.39
CA ASN A 6 28.53 19.98 12.81
C ASN A 6 28.70 19.17 11.50
N LYS A 7 29.18 17.92 11.62
CA LYS A 7 29.01 16.92 10.55
C LYS A 7 29.14 15.48 11.04
N LYS A 8 28.48 15.12 12.15
CA LYS A 8 28.18 13.71 12.44
C LYS A 8 26.87 13.33 11.75
N VAL A 9 27.00 12.98 10.48
CA VAL A 9 26.02 12.16 9.77
C VAL A 9 25.91 10.85 10.57
N ASN A 10 24.79 10.66 11.25
CA ASN A 10 24.44 9.42 11.95
C ASN A 10 24.19 8.30 10.92
N THR A 11 25.27 7.76 10.33
CA THR A 11 25.28 6.43 9.73
C THR A 11 25.04 5.43 10.87
N THR A 12 23.77 5.10 11.10
CA THR A 12 23.38 4.03 12.03
C THR A 12 23.82 2.71 11.41
N THR A 13 25.04 2.27 11.71
CA THR A 13 25.48 0.89 11.56
C THR A 13 24.54 0.03 12.40
N THR A 14 23.52 -0.51 11.75
CA THR A 14 22.52 -1.35 12.40
C THR A 14 23.23 -2.63 12.85
N SER A 15 23.38 -2.81 14.17
CA SER A 15 23.86 -4.06 14.77
C SER A 15 23.12 -5.26 14.15
N PHE A 16 23.80 -6.39 13.97
CA PHE A 16 23.25 -7.61 13.39
C PHE A 16 21.93 -8.02 14.07
N GLY A 17 21.83 -7.84 15.40
CA GLY A 17 20.61 -8.08 16.17
C GLY A 17 19.44 -7.17 15.75
N ASN A 18 19.68 -5.89 15.47
CA ASN A 18 18.64 -4.98 14.98
C ASN A 18 18.17 -5.35 13.56
N LYS A 19 19.05 -5.89 12.71
CA LYS A 19 18.66 -6.35 11.37
C LYS A 19 17.73 -7.56 11.45
N ILE A 20 18.04 -8.52 12.32
CA ILE A 20 17.18 -9.69 12.56
C ILE A 20 15.84 -9.25 13.15
N PHE A 21 15.84 -8.38 14.16
CA PHE A 21 14.60 -7.87 14.76
C PHE A 21 13.70 -7.18 13.72
N LEU A 22 14.25 -6.32 12.88
CA LEU A 22 13.52 -5.67 11.79
C LEU A 22 13.00 -6.67 10.74
N GLY A 23 13.80 -7.69 10.41
CA GLY A 23 13.42 -8.72 9.45
C GLY A 23 12.30 -9.61 9.95
N VAL A 24 12.43 -10.15 11.17
CA VAL A 24 11.42 -11.01 11.82
C VAL A 24 10.15 -10.22 12.08
N GLY A 25 10.27 -8.98 12.59
CA GLY A 25 9.13 -8.10 12.80
C GLY A 25 8.39 -7.77 11.50
N GLY A 26 9.12 -7.50 10.43
CA GLY A 26 8.56 -7.30 9.09
C GLY A 26 7.83 -8.53 8.58
N ALA A 27 8.46 -9.70 8.67
CA ALA A 27 7.86 -10.97 8.26
C ALA A 27 6.58 -11.27 9.05
N PHE A 28 6.58 -11.10 10.38
CA PHE A 28 5.41 -11.32 11.23
C PHE A 28 4.23 -10.41 10.85
N VAL A 29 4.48 -9.10 10.73
CA VAL A 29 3.47 -8.13 10.28
C VAL A 29 2.97 -8.48 8.89
N GLY A 30 3.88 -8.85 7.98
CA GLY A 30 3.57 -9.25 6.62
C GLY A 30 2.65 -10.46 6.56
N THR A 31 2.94 -11.49 7.36
CA THR A 31 2.13 -12.72 7.45
C THR A 31 0.70 -12.40 7.86
N ILE A 32 0.50 -11.58 8.90
CA ILE A 32 -0.86 -11.21 9.33
C ILE A 32 -1.55 -10.35 8.27
N PHE A 33 -0.82 -9.42 7.63
CA PHE A 33 -1.36 -8.57 6.57
C PHE A 33 -1.81 -9.39 5.36
N GLY A 34 -0.98 -10.32 4.88
CA GLY A 34 -1.32 -11.23 3.77
C GLY A 34 -2.48 -12.16 4.11
N TYR A 35 -2.50 -12.71 5.32
CA TYR A 35 -3.59 -13.53 5.81
C TYR A 35 -4.93 -12.77 5.84
N ALA A 36 -4.93 -11.53 6.33
CA ALA A 36 -6.11 -10.67 6.37
C ALA A 36 -6.60 -10.27 4.97
N LEU A 37 -5.69 -9.95 4.04
CA LEU A 37 -6.03 -9.66 2.64
C LEU A 37 -6.72 -10.85 1.98
N GLN A 38 -6.21 -12.05 2.23
CA GLN A 38 -6.73 -13.25 1.66
C GLN A 38 -8.10 -13.63 2.22
N ARG A 39 -8.23 -13.65 3.54
CA ARG A 39 -9.51 -13.92 4.21
C ARG A 39 -10.59 -12.91 3.86
N GLY A 40 -10.22 -11.68 3.57
CA GLY A 40 -11.16 -10.64 3.11
C GLY A 40 -11.53 -10.73 1.62
N ASN A 41 -11.02 -11.71 0.86
CA ASN A 41 -11.19 -11.83 -0.60
C ASN A 41 -10.73 -10.59 -1.40
N VAL A 42 -10.00 -9.66 -0.77
CA VAL A 42 -9.53 -8.41 -1.40
C VAL A 42 -8.30 -8.65 -2.27
N TYR A 43 -7.76 -9.87 -2.28
CA TYR A 43 -6.74 -10.31 -3.23
C TYR A 43 -7.33 -10.73 -4.58
N LEU A 44 -8.64 -10.96 -4.71
CA LEU A 44 -9.24 -11.43 -5.97
C LEU A 44 -9.28 -10.32 -7.03
N PRO A 45 -8.81 -10.57 -8.28
CA PRO A 45 -8.87 -9.61 -9.37
C PRO A 45 -10.28 -9.12 -9.67
N SER A 46 -11.27 -10.02 -9.63
CA SER A 46 -12.69 -9.69 -9.83
C SER A 46 -13.22 -8.68 -8.80
N VAL A 47 -12.83 -8.79 -7.53
CA VAL A 47 -13.21 -7.85 -6.47
C VAL A 47 -12.53 -6.49 -6.67
N ILE A 48 -11.25 -6.48 -7.04
CA ILE A 48 -10.48 -5.25 -7.26
C ILE A 48 -11.00 -4.49 -8.49
N GLN A 49 -11.27 -5.19 -9.60
CA GLN A 49 -11.84 -4.59 -10.81
C GLN A 49 -13.30 -4.19 -10.60
N GLY A 50 -14.06 -5.01 -9.87
CA GLY A 50 -15.47 -4.74 -9.54
C GLY A 50 -15.65 -3.45 -8.74
N GLN A 51 -14.69 -3.10 -7.87
CA GLN A 51 -14.69 -1.81 -7.19
C GLN A 51 -14.62 -0.62 -8.16
N MET A 52 -13.81 -0.71 -9.21
CA MET A 52 -13.68 0.35 -10.21
C MET A 52 -14.88 0.41 -11.17
N ASN A 53 -15.64 -0.68 -11.26
CA ASN A 53 -16.90 -0.77 -12.01
C ASN A 53 -18.15 -0.54 -11.14
N PHE A 54 -17.97 -0.14 -9.88
CA PHE A 54 -19.06 0.05 -8.91
C PHE A 54 -19.96 -1.19 -8.69
N SER A 55 -19.46 -2.39 -8.99
CA SER A 55 -20.20 -3.64 -8.79
C SER A 55 -19.91 -4.31 -7.46
N ASN A 56 -18.74 -4.06 -6.86
CA ASN A 56 -18.35 -4.67 -5.60
C ASN A 56 -17.62 -3.66 -4.70
N PHE A 57 -18.19 -3.36 -3.53
CA PHE A 57 -17.63 -2.38 -2.59
C PHE A 57 -16.80 -3.00 -1.46
N THR A 58 -16.53 -4.31 -1.50
CA THR A 58 -15.80 -5.04 -0.44
C THR A 58 -14.42 -4.43 -0.18
N MET A 59 -13.64 -4.17 -1.23
CA MET A 59 -12.31 -3.57 -1.10
C MET A 59 -12.37 -2.17 -0.51
N LEU A 60 -13.38 -1.37 -0.88
CA LEU A 60 -13.53 0.01 -0.41
C LEU A 60 -13.87 0.03 1.08
N LYS A 61 -14.79 -0.83 1.51
CA LYS A 61 -15.17 -1.01 2.93
C LYS A 61 -13.96 -1.44 3.78
N MET A 62 -13.19 -2.41 3.29
CA MET A 62 -11.97 -2.86 3.96
C MET A 62 -10.91 -1.74 4.05
N PHE A 63 -10.74 -0.98 2.97
CA PHE A 63 -9.77 0.12 2.92
C PHE A 63 -10.17 1.27 3.86
N MET A 64 -11.45 1.66 3.88
CA MET A 64 -11.96 2.72 4.76
C MET A 64 -11.87 2.33 6.23
N THR A 65 -12.21 1.09 6.58
CA THR A 65 -12.08 0.57 7.95
C THR A 65 -10.62 0.48 8.39
N ALA A 66 -9.73 0.03 7.50
CA ALA A 66 -8.29 0.02 7.76
C ALA A 66 -7.71 1.44 7.90
N SER A 67 -8.15 2.39 7.07
CA SER A 67 -7.68 3.78 7.15
C SER A 67 -8.17 4.49 8.42
N LEU A 68 -9.44 4.26 8.80
CA LEU A 68 -10.02 4.77 10.05
C LEU A 68 -9.26 4.25 11.26
N THR A 69 -9.09 2.94 11.37
CA THR A 69 -8.38 2.31 12.49
C THR A 69 -6.90 2.67 12.52
N SER A 70 -6.24 2.79 11.35
CA SER A 70 -4.86 3.29 11.23
C SER A 70 -4.73 4.73 11.74
N SER A 71 -5.68 5.60 11.40
CA SER A 71 -5.70 7.01 11.82
C SER A 71 -5.79 7.15 13.35
N LEU A 72 -6.65 6.34 13.98
CA LEU A 72 -6.77 6.28 15.43
C LEU A 72 -5.50 5.70 16.09
N ALA A 73 -4.97 4.61 15.53
CA ALA A 73 -3.75 3.97 16.02
C ALA A 73 -2.53 4.91 16.00
N VAL A 74 -2.31 5.61 14.89
CA VAL A 74 -1.19 6.57 14.75
C VAL A 74 -1.38 7.77 15.69
N THR A 75 -2.62 8.27 15.83
CA THR A 75 -2.91 9.37 16.76
C THR A 75 -2.63 8.98 18.21
N PHE A 76 -3.00 7.77 18.60
CA PHE A 76 -2.74 7.24 19.94
C PHE A 76 -1.22 7.12 20.22
N LEU A 77 -0.46 6.59 19.26
CA LEU A 77 1.00 6.50 19.36
C LEU A 77 1.68 7.87 19.43
N ASN A 78 1.19 8.84 18.66
CA ASN A 78 1.69 10.21 18.70
C ASN A 78 1.40 10.89 20.04
N HIS A 79 0.21 10.68 20.61
CA HIS A 79 -0.14 11.23 21.93
C HIS A 79 0.79 10.71 23.03
N ARG A 80 1.20 9.43 22.95
CA ARG A 80 2.20 8.83 23.85
C ARG A 80 3.65 9.25 23.55
N LYS A 81 3.90 10.08 22.53
CA LYS A 81 5.24 10.50 22.04
C LYS A 81 6.16 9.31 21.69
N LEU A 82 5.59 8.15 21.36
CA LEU A 82 6.36 6.94 21.06
C LEU A 82 6.89 6.90 19.62
N ILE A 83 6.47 7.84 18.77
CA ILE A 83 6.82 7.87 17.35
C ILE A 83 7.24 9.27 16.88
N THR A 84 8.29 9.35 16.08
CA THR A 84 8.61 10.53 15.27
C THR A 84 7.90 10.38 13.93
N ILE A 85 6.92 11.25 13.65
CA ILE A 85 6.17 11.21 12.39
C ILE A 85 7.09 11.67 11.25
N GLU A 86 7.66 10.72 10.51
CA GLU A 86 8.28 11.00 9.21
C GLU A 86 7.14 11.28 8.21
N SER A 87 7.05 12.52 7.73
CA SER A 87 6.07 12.93 6.73
C SER A 87 6.62 12.78 5.32
N LEU A 88 5.76 12.40 4.36
CA LEU A 88 6.14 12.43 2.95
C LEU A 88 6.15 13.88 2.43
N PRO A 89 7.12 14.24 1.57
CA PRO A 89 7.13 15.53 0.91
C PRO A 89 5.91 15.67 0.00
N VAL A 90 5.29 16.85 -0.01
CA VAL A 90 4.07 17.09 -0.76
C VAL A 90 4.37 17.33 -2.23
N MET A 91 4.02 16.37 -3.07
CA MET A 91 4.25 16.45 -4.52
C MET A 91 2.93 16.40 -5.29
N TYR A 92 2.09 17.44 -5.18
CA TYR A 92 0.73 17.45 -5.76
C TYR A 92 0.65 16.97 -7.21
N LYS A 93 1.51 17.50 -8.11
CA LYS A 93 1.52 17.12 -9.53
C LYS A 93 1.90 15.66 -9.75
N ARG A 94 2.91 15.17 -9.02
CA ARG A 94 3.35 13.77 -9.15
C ARG A 94 2.35 12.81 -8.54
N ASN A 95 1.72 13.19 -7.44
CA ASN A 95 0.69 12.39 -6.78
C ASN A 95 -0.56 12.26 -7.66
N LEU A 96 -0.92 13.33 -8.38
CA LEU A 96 -2.00 13.31 -9.36
C LEU A 96 -1.67 12.39 -10.54
N ILE A 97 -0.57 12.65 -11.24
CA ILE A 97 -0.18 11.88 -12.45
C ILE A 97 0.13 10.42 -12.09
N GLY A 98 0.95 10.20 -11.06
CA GLY A 98 1.31 8.87 -10.60
C GLY A 98 0.12 8.10 -10.04
N GLY A 99 -0.79 8.78 -9.35
CA GLY A 99 -2.06 8.22 -8.88
C GLY A 99 -2.92 7.72 -10.04
N LEU A 100 -3.15 8.56 -11.06
CA LEU A 100 -3.94 8.16 -12.23
C LEU A 100 -3.34 6.95 -12.96
N ILE A 101 -2.02 6.97 -13.23
CA ILE A 101 -1.31 5.86 -13.87
C ILE A 101 -1.37 4.59 -13.02
N MET A 102 -1.15 4.71 -11.70
CA MET A 102 -1.26 3.58 -10.78
C MET A 102 -2.67 3.02 -10.77
N GLY A 103 -3.71 3.87 -10.77
CA GLY A 103 -5.12 3.48 -10.85
C GLY A 103 -5.43 2.67 -12.10
N SER A 104 -4.96 3.12 -13.27
CA SER A 104 -5.08 2.36 -14.52
C SER A 104 -4.41 0.99 -14.42
N GLY A 105 -3.20 0.93 -13.84
CA GLY A 105 -2.49 -0.32 -13.58
C GLY A 105 -3.23 -1.28 -12.65
N ILE A 106 -3.92 -0.75 -11.62
CA ILE A 106 -4.74 -1.55 -10.70
C ILE A 106 -5.89 -2.21 -11.44
N TYR A 107 -6.58 -1.48 -12.31
CA TYR A 107 -7.68 -2.03 -13.07
C TYR A 107 -7.21 -3.10 -14.07
N LEU A 108 -6.13 -2.81 -14.83
CA LEU A 108 -5.58 -3.75 -15.82
C LEU A 108 -5.13 -5.08 -15.21
N THR A 109 -4.46 -5.02 -14.05
CA THR A 109 -3.95 -6.23 -13.39
C THR A 109 -4.96 -6.88 -12.45
N GLY A 110 -6.00 -6.15 -12.02
CA GLY A 110 -6.82 -6.56 -10.89
C GLY A 110 -5.99 -6.71 -9.62
N ALA A 111 -4.92 -5.92 -9.46
CA ALA A 111 -4.01 -6.04 -8.33
C ALA A 111 -3.40 -4.68 -7.95
N CYS A 112 -3.14 -4.47 -6.67
CA CYS A 112 -2.34 -3.35 -6.16
C CYS A 112 -0.99 -3.89 -5.65
N PRO A 113 0.03 -3.05 -5.40
CA PRO A 113 1.37 -3.55 -5.04
C PRO A 113 1.42 -4.44 -3.78
N GLY A 114 0.43 -4.33 -2.89
CA GLY A 114 0.28 -5.24 -1.74
C GLY A 114 -0.45 -6.54 -2.11
N THR A 115 -1.54 -6.46 -2.88
CA THR A 115 -2.33 -7.66 -3.25
C THR A 115 -1.65 -8.50 -4.33
N VAL A 116 -0.82 -7.92 -5.20
CA VAL A 116 0.04 -8.69 -6.14
C VAL A 116 0.83 -9.75 -5.38
N LEU A 117 1.33 -9.43 -4.18
CA LEU A 117 2.09 -10.37 -3.36
C LEU A 117 1.19 -11.46 -2.77
N ALA A 118 -0.01 -11.11 -2.33
CA ALA A 118 -0.99 -12.07 -1.82
C ALA A 118 -1.56 -12.97 -2.93
N GLN A 119 -1.54 -12.53 -4.19
CA GLN A 119 -2.03 -13.29 -5.34
C GLN A 119 -1.02 -14.32 -5.88
N VAL A 120 0.29 -14.17 -5.57
CA VAL A 120 1.36 -15.06 -6.06
C VAL A 120 1.08 -16.55 -5.84
N PRO A 121 0.64 -17.02 -4.65
CA PRO A 121 0.45 -18.45 -4.41
C PRO A 121 -0.74 -19.09 -5.15
N GLU A 122 -1.70 -18.30 -5.65
CA GLU A 122 -2.99 -18.84 -6.12
C GLU A 122 -3.37 -18.46 -7.55
N ILE A 123 -2.95 -17.29 -8.01
CA ILE A 123 -3.43 -16.74 -9.28
C ILE A 123 -2.35 -16.87 -10.34
N LYS A 124 -2.68 -17.62 -11.40
CA LYS A 124 -1.83 -17.76 -12.58
C LYS A 124 -1.66 -16.39 -13.26
N GLY A 125 -0.43 -16.07 -13.69
CA GLY A 125 -0.12 -14.79 -14.33
C GLY A 125 0.41 -13.71 -13.37
N THR A 126 0.11 -13.81 -12.07
CA THR A 126 0.57 -12.83 -11.06
C THR A 126 2.08 -12.68 -10.99
N LEU A 127 2.83 -13.78 -11.22
CA LEU A 127 4.28 -13.71 -11.27
C LEU A 127 4.78 -12.76 -12.37
N PHE A 128 4.10 -12.72 -13.53
CA PHE A 128 4.42 -11.76 -14.58
C PHE A 128 4.08 -10.33 -14.17
N THR A 129 2.98 -10.12 -13.44
CA THR A 129 2.64 -8.82 -12.83
C THR A 129 3.70 -8.37 -11.82
N LEU A 130 4.21 -9.28 -10.98
CA LEU A 130 5.29 -9.02 -10.04
C LEU A 130 6.58 -8.64 -10.77
N LEU A 131 6.96 -9.41 -11.80
CA LEU A 131 8.15 -9.14 -12.62
C LEU A 131 8.03 -7.79 -13.35
N GLY A 132 6.88 -7.53 -13.97
CA GLY A 132 6.57 -6.24 -14.59
C GLY A 132 6.67 -5.10 -13.58
N GLY A 133 6.19 -5.33 -12.36
CA GLY A 133 6.29 -4.37 -11.26
C GLY A 133 7.73 -4.07 -10.84
N VAL A 134 8.58 -5.09 -10.70
CA VAL A 134 10.01 -4.92 -10.38
C VAL A 134 10.74 -4.18 -11.51
N VAL A 135 10.46 -4.55 -12.77
CA VAL A 135 11.02 -3.86 -13.94
C VAL A 135 10.56 -2.41 -13.98
N GLY A 136 9.28 -2.13 -13.75
CA GLY A 136 8.73 -0.77 -13.71
C GLY A 136 9.31 0.07 -12.58
N ALA A 137 9.45 -0.50 -11.39
CA ALA A 137 10.08 0.17 -10.25
C ALA A 137 11.56 0.47 -10.49
N THR A 138 12.27 -0.43 -11.18
CA THR A 138 13.69 -0.26 -11.55
C THR A 138 13.83 0.79 -12.66
N PHE A 139 12.97 0.74 -13.67
CA PHE A 139 12.90 1.72 -14.75
C PHE A 139 12.67 3.13 -14.21
N TYR A 140 11.77 3.29 -13.24
CA TYR A 140 11.57 4.56 -12.55
C TYR A 140 12.88 5.12 -11.97
N GLY A 141 13.74 4.26 -11.39
CA GLY A 141 15.03 4.69 -10.84
C GLY A 141 15.95 5.38 -11.86
N TYR A 142 15.88 4.99 -13.13
CA TYR A 142 16.63 5.63 -14.23
C TYR A 142 16.00 6.96 -14.67
N ILE A 143 14.66 7.02 -14.74
CA ILE A 143 13.95 8.24 -15.15
C ILE A 143 13.74 9.24 -14.00
N ASP A 144 14.07 8.89 -12.76
CA ASP A 144 13.85 9.75 -11.58
C ASP A 144 14.52 11.13 -11.75
N LYS A 145 15.72 11.21 -12.35
CA LYS A 145 16.38 12.49 -12.64
C LYS A 145 15.56 13.37 -13.60
N ILE A 146 14.94 12.75 -14.61
CA ILE A 146 14.09 13.42 -15.61
C ILE A 146 12.78 13.88 -14.96
N ILE A 147 12.13 13.01 -14.19
CA ILE A 147 10.89 13.32 -13.48
C ILE A 147 11.12 14.41 -12.43
N ASN A 148 12.26 14.39 -11.73
CA ASN A 148 12.65 15.44 -10.79
C ASN A 148 12.84 16.80 -11.48
N LYS A 149 13.36 16.81 -12.71
CA LYS A 149 13.52 18.03 -13.50
C LYS A 149 12.18 18.55 -14.05
N LEU A 150 11.30 17.67 -14.52
CA LEU A 150 9.98 18.03 -15.07
C LEU A 150 8.98 18.45 -13.99
N PHE A 151 9.01 17.81 -12.83
CA PHE A 151 8.07 18.05 -11.75
C PHE A 151 8.80 18.14 -10.41
N PRO A 152 9.50 19.24 -10.09
CA PRO A 152 10.27 19.33 -8.86
C PRO A 152 9.40 19.08 -7.62
N ALA A 153 9.94 18.31 -6.67
CA ALA A 153 9.31 18.12 -5.38
C ALA A 153 9.37 19.45 -4.64
N LYS A 154 8.20 20.04 -4.35
CA LYS A 154 8.13 21.21 -3.49
C LYS A 154 8.18 20.70 -2.05
N ASN A 155 9.27 20.97 -1.34
CA ASN A 155 9.28 20.81 0.11
C ASN A 155 8.40 21.91 0.68
N ASP A 156 7.12 21.60 0.86
CA ASP A 156 6.19 22.47 1.57
C ASP A 156 6.52 22.36 3.06
N ASP A 157 6.66 23.49 3.75
CA ASP A 157 7.03 23.53 5.18
C ASP A 157 5.93 22.96 6.08
N LYS A 158 4.71 22.75 5.54
CA LYS A 158 3.53 22.21 6.24
C LYS A 158 2.88 21.07 5.45
N PRO A 159 3.52 19.89 5.37
CA PRO A 159 3.01 18.76 4.58
C PRO A 159 1.67 18.19 5.07
N THR A 160 1.28 18.46 6.31
CA THR A 160 0.11 17.87 6.96
C THR A 160 -0.98 18.91 7.26
N LEU A 161 -2.23 18.45 7.24
CA LEU A 161 -3.40 19.29 7.48
C LEU A 161 -3.38 19.92 8.88
N TYR A 162 -2.86 19.20 9.88
CA TYR A 162 -2.74 19.72 11.25
C TYR A 162 -1.70 20.85 11.38
N GLN A 163 -0.60 20.81 10.62
CA GLN A 163 0.37 21.91 10.59
C GLN A 163 -0.17 23.14 9.87
N LYS A 164 -0.96 22.94 8.80
CA LYS A 164 -1.58 24.04 8.06
C LYS A 164 -2.65 24.77 8.87
N LEU A 165 -3.45 24.01 9.62
CA LEU A 165 -4.50 24.53 10.49
C LEU A 165 -3.98 24.94 11.90
N ASN A 166 -2.71 24.68 12.21
CA ASN A 166 -2.07 24.95 13.50
C ASN A 166 -2.85 24.38 14.71
N VAL A 167 -3.40 23.18 14.55
CA VAL A 167 -4.20 22.48 15.57
C VAL A 167 -3.56 21.14 15.94
N SER A 168 -3.89 20.62 17.12
CA SER A 168 -3.46 19.29 17.55
C SER A 168 -3.93 18.20 16.57
N MET A 169 -3.06 17.22 16.28
CA MET A 169 -3.32 16.10 15.37
C MET A 169 -4.65 15.38 15.69
N ALA A 170 -4.98 15.24 16.97
CA ALA A 170 -6.23 14.60 17.41
C ALA A 170 -7.49 15.36 16.95
N LYS A 171 -7.44 16.70 16.93
CA LYS A 171 -8.59 17.54 16.52
C LYS A 171 -8.91 17.42 15.03
N VAL A 172 -7.93 17.06 14.20
CA VAL A 172 -8.13 16.81 12.76
C VAL A 172 -8.50 15.35 12.50
N THR A 173 -7.90 14.43 13.26
CA THR A 173 -8.07 12.99 13.04
C THR A 173 -9.44 12.49 13.48
N ILE A 174 -9.99 13.01 14.57
CA ILE A 174 -11.32 12.58 15.06
C ILE A 174 -12.42 12.92 14.06
N PRO A 175 -12.55 14.15 13.53
CA PRO A 175 -13.53 14.47 12.49
C PRO A 175 -13.36 13.63 11.21
N PHE A 176 -12.12 13.38 10.79
CA PHE A 176 -11.85 12.52 9.63
C PHE A 176 -12.29 11.07 9.87
N ALA A 177 -12.01 10.51 11.05
CA ALA A 177 -12.46 9.18 11.42
C ALA A 177 -13.99 9.09 11.47
N LEU A 178 -14.66 10.11 12.03
CA LEU A 178 -16.12 10.19 12.04
C LEU A 178 -16.71 10.31 10.63
N MET A 179 -16.08 11.09 9.75
CA MET A 179 -16.47 11.19 8.34
C MET A 179 -16.35 9.83 7.64
N LEU A 180 -15.23 9.12 7.80
CA LEU A 180 -15.06 7.79 7.23
C LEU A 180 -16.09 6.78 7.79
N ALA A 181 -16.38 6.82 9.09
CA ALA A 181 -17.41 5.98 9.70
C ALA A 181 -18.81 6.28 9.15
N GLY A 182 -19.15 7.56 8.97
CA GLY A 182 -20.42 7.99 8.39
C GLY A 182 -20.59 7.50 6.96
N VAL A 183 -19.57 7.71 6.10
CA VAL A 183 -19.60 7.22 4.71
C VAL A 183 -19.70 5.69 4.65
N LEU A 184 -18.98 5.00 5.53
CA LEU A 184 -19.02 3.54 5.63
C LEU A 184 -20.41 3.03 6.04
N TYR A 185 -21.05 3.67 7.01
CA TYR A 185 -22.42 3.38 7.43
C TYR A 185 -23.42 3.61 6.28
N THR A 186 -23.25 4.70 5.52
CA THR A 186 -24.08 4.97 4.34
C THR A 186 -23.90 3.88 3.29
N ILE A 187 -22.66 3.54 2.92
CA ILE A 187 -22.40 2.49 1.91
C ILE A 187 -22.98 1.15 2.36
N GLU A 188 -22.80 0.77 3.63
CA GLU A 188 -23.34 -0.49 4.16
C GLU A 188 -24.87 -0.53 4.14
N SER A 189 -25.52 0.62 4.34
CA SER A 189 -26.98 0.73 4.29
C SER A 189 -27.56 0.54 2.89
N PHE A 190 -26.81 0.94 1.85
CA PHE A 190 -27.23 0.77 0.45
C PHE A 190 -26.77 -0.56 -0.16
N PHE A 191 -25.56 -1.02 0.21
CA PHE A 191 -24.92 -2.22 -0.32
C PHE A 191 -24.40 -3.02 0.87
N PRO A 192 -25.10 -4.07 1.34
CA PRO A 192 -24.63 -4.91 2.44
C PRO A 192 -23.35 -5.66 2.08
N TRP A 193 -22.39 -5.79 3.00
CA TRP A 193 -21.14 -6.52 2.72
C TRP A 193 -21.37 -8.01 2.41
N GLN A 194 -22.44 -8.61 2.94
CA GLN A 194 -22.79 -10.01 2.72
C GLN A 194 -23.12 -10.28 1.25
N SER A 195 -23.85 -9.37 0.58
CA SER A 195 -24.15 -9.49 -0.85
C SER A 195 -22.91 -9.33 -1.72
N ASP A 196 -22.00 -8.42 -1.35
CA ASP A 196 -20.77 -8.16 -2.10
C ASP A 196 -19.74 -9.30 -1.97
N SER A 197 -19.71 -9.97 -0.82
CA SER A 197 -18.76 -11.06 -0.53
C SER A 197 -19.30 -12.44 -0.90
N GLY A 198 -20.55 -12.54 -1.38
CA GLY A 198 -21.20 -13.80 -1.72
C GLY A 198 -21.47 -14.70 -0.50
N VAL A 199 -21.63 -14.12 0.69
CA VAL A 199 -21.81 -14.84 1.96
C VAL A 199 -23.27 -14.75 2.41
N SER A 200 -23.74 -15.77 3.15
CA SER A 200 -25.11 -15.79 3.70
C SER A 200 -25.41 -14.52 4.52
N PRO A 201 -26.63 -13.93 4.39
CA PRO A 201 -27.03 -12.72 5.13
C PRO A 201 -26.90 -12.82 6.65
N ASN A 202 -26.95 -14.04 7.21
CA ASN A 202 -26.91 -14.31 8.65
C ASN A 202 -25.49 -14.46 9.23
N THR A 203 -24.45 -14.35 8.41
CA THR A 203 -23.08 -14.45 8.91
C THR A 203 -22.71 -13.22 9.74
N SER A 204 -22.39 -13.43 11.01
CA SER A 204 -21.96 -12.36 11.89
C SER A 204 -20.56 -11.84 11.52
N ILE A 205 -20.26 -10.59 11.87
CA ILE A 205 -18.99 -9.90 11.57
C ILE A 205 -17.76 -10.70 12.01
N LEU A 206 -17.90 -11.53 13.05
CA LEU A 206 -16.86 -12.36 13.66
C LEU A 206 -17.02 -13.87 13.40
N GLY A 207 -18.15 -14.34 12.87
CA GLY A 207 -18.56 -15.75 12.94
C GLY A 207 -18.27 -16.62 11.71
N SER A 208 -17.55 -16.13 10.69
CA SER A 208 -17.10 -16.97 9.58
C SER A 208 -15.59 -17.15 9.62
N ASP A 209 -15.17 -18.42 9.71
CA ASP A 209 -13.76 -18.83 9.73
C ASP A 209 -13.15 -18.85 8.32
N SER A 210 -13.97 -19.05 7.28
CA SER A 210 -13.48 -19.16 5.89
C SER A 210 -13.28 -17.78 5.23
N VAL A 211 -14.28 -16.90 5.35
CA VAL A 211 -14.31 -15.56 4.75
C VAL A 211 -14.54 -14.52 5.84
N TRP A 212 -13.59 -13.60 6.00
CA TRP A 212 -13.69 -12.52 6.97
C TRP A 212 -14.51 -11.37 6.42
N SER A 213 -15.31 -10.75 7.29
CA SER A 213 -15.95 -9.48 6.97
C SER A 213 -14.90 -8.42 6.61
N PRO A 214 -15.18 -7.51 5.66
CA PRO A 214 -14.28 -6.41 5.30
C PRO A 214 -13.86 -5.58 6.51
N TYR A 215 -14.76 -5.45 7.49
CA TYR A 215 -14.55 -4.77 8.76
C TYR A 215 -13.52 -5.47 9.64
N ARG A 216 -13.63 -6.79 9.82
CA ARG A 216 -12.65 -7.58 10.60
C ARG A 216 -11.28 -7.49 9.96
N ALA A 217 -11.21 -7.71 8.66
CA ALA A 217 -9.94 -7.69 7.93
C ALA A 217 -9.32 -6.28 7.92
N GLY A 218 -10.12 -5.24 7.71
CA GLY A 218 -9.66 -3.85 7.76
C GLY A 218 -9.20 -3.43 9.16
N LEU A 219 -9.91 -3.82 10.22
CA LEU A 219 -9.51 -3.56 11.61
C LEU A 219 -8.18 -4.26 11.94
N THR A 220 -7.99 -5.51 11.51
CA THR A 220 -6.71 -6.21 11.66
C THR A 220 -5.60 -5.44 10.94
N ILE A 221 -5.80 -5.05 9.68
CA ILE A 221 -4.79 -4.32 8.90
C ILE A 221 -4.45 -2.97 9.52
N GLY A 222 -5.44 -2.22 10.00
CA GLY A 222 -5.17 -0.90 10.59
C GLY A 222 -4.49 -0.99 11.95
N LEU A 223 -4.81 -2.00 12.78
CA LEU A 223 -4.10 -2.25 14.03
C LEU A 223 -2.65 -2.70 13.81
N LEU A 224 -2.34 -3.38 12.71
CA LEU A 224 -0.95 -3.72 12.32
C LEU A 224 -0.09 -2.48 12.10
N GLN A 225 -0.68 -1.29 11.91
CA GLN A 225 0.08 -0.05 11.80
C GLN A 225 0.83 0.29 13.11
N ILE A 226 0.33 -0.18 14.27
CA ILE A 226 0.97 -0.01 15.59
C ILE A 226 2.33 -0.71 15.66
N PRO A 227 2.42 -2.05 15.54
CA PRO A 227 3.70 -2.75 15.58
C PRO A 227 4.61 -2.30 14.44
N THR A 228 4.05 -1.98 13.26
CA THR A 228 4.83 -1.47 12.12
C THR A 228 5.59 -0.19 12.46
N HIS A 229 4.91 0.81 13.05
CA HIS A 229 5.56 2.06 13.42
C HIS A 229 6.58 1.89 14.56
N LEU A 230 6.32 1.01 15.52
CA LEU A 230 7.23 0.75 16.62
C LEU A 230 8.52 0.06 16.14
N ILE A 231 8.41 -0.86 15.18
CA ILE A 231 9.55 -1.65 14.68
C ILE A 231 10.34 -0.87 13.62
N SER A 232 9.66 -0.39 12.57
CA SER A 232 10.31 0.17 11.38
C SER A 232 10.59 1.67 11.49
N LYS A 233 9.94 2.38 12.43
CA LYS A 233 9.79 3.84 12.48
C LYS A 233 9.14 4.48 11.24
N GLY A 234 9.06 3.74 10.12
CA GLY A 234 8.20 4.01 8.98
C GLY A 234 6.86 3.28 9.07
N GLY A 235 5.88 3.70 8.27
CA GLY A 235 4.59 3.02 8.18
C GLY A 235 4.56 1.85 7.21
N LEU A 236 3.36 1.27 7.00
CA LEU A 236 3.17 0.18 6.04
C LEU A 236 3.39 0.68 4.61
N GLY A 237 4.19 -0.05 3.83
CA GLY A 237 4.48 0.28 2.43
C GLY A 237 5.13 -0.86 1.68
N CYS A 238 4.34 -1.51 0.81
CA CYS A 238 4.79 -2.69 0.05
C CYS A 238 5.67 -2.32 -1.15
N SER A 239 5.43 -1.16 -1.75
CA SER A 239 6.05 -0.81 -3.02
C SER A 239 7.57 -0.60 -2.89
N SER A 240 8.08 -0.09 -1.77
CA SER A 240 9.51 0.26 -1.64
C SER A 240 10.42 -0.97 -1.68
N ALA A 241 9.89 -2.11 -1.27
CA ALA A 241 10.57 -3.40 -1.37
C ALA A 241 10.81 -3.83 -2.83
N TYR A 242 9.93 -3.48 -3.77
CA TYR A 242 10.14 -3.75 -5.20
C TYR A 242 11.40 -3.05 -5.72
N VAL A 243 11.61 -1.79 -5.31
CA VAL A 243 12.81 -1.03 -5.64
C VAL A 243 14.04 -1.60 -4.96
N THR A 244 13.92 -2.02 -3.69
CA THR A 244 15.04 -2.66 -2.98
C THR A 244 15.49 -3.95 -3.66
N ILE A 245 14.55 -4.77 -4.14
CA ILE A 245 14.87 -5.98 -4.92
C ILE A 245 15.53 -5.59 -6.24
N GLY A 246 14.93 -4.67 -6.99
CA GLY A 246 15.51 -4.16 -8.25
C GLY A 246 16.92 -3.59 -8.07
N SER A 247 17.15 -2.85 -6.99
CA SER A 247 18.46 -2.28 -6.62
C SER A 247 19.51 -3.35 -6.32
N LYS A 248 19.15 -4.44 -5.62
CA LYS A 248 20.07 -5.55 -5.35
C LYS A 248 20.46 -6.28 -6.63
N VAL A 249 19.49 -6.49 -7.52
CA VAL A 249 19.74 -7.06 -8.86
C VAL A 249 20.65 -6.14 -9.66
N CYS A 250 20.35 -4.84 -9.68
CA CYS A 250 21.14 -3.80 -10.34
C CYS A 250 22.61 -3.79 -9.86
N ASN A 251 22.84 -3.85 -8.55
CA ASN A 251 24.19 -3.95 -7.97
C ASN A 251 24.91 -5.25 -8.37
N ALA A 252 24.19 -6.38 -8.48
CA ALA A 252 24.77 -7.65 -8.93
C ALA A 252 25.25 -7.60 -10.38
N PHE A 253 24.63 -6.74 -11.20
CA PHE A 253 25.05 -6.44 -12.58
C PHE A 253 25.92 -5.17 -12.71
N SER A 254 26.51 -4.69 -11.60
CA SER A 254 27.40 -3.51 -11.55
C SER A 254 26.79 -2.18 -12.04
N CYS A 255 25.46 -2.09 -12.08
CA CYS A 255 24.76 -0.85 -12.43
C CYS A 255 24.66 0.07 -11.21
N THR A 256 25.14 1.32 -11.34
CA THR A 256 25.11 2.29 -10.24
C THR A 256 24.15 3.44 -10.55
N VAL A 257 23.04 3.52 -9.82
CA VAL A 257 22.07 4.62 -9.93
C VAL A 257 21.91 5.29 -8.56
N ASP A 258 21.99 6.62 -8.52
CA ASP A 258 21.91 7.39 -7.27
C ASP A 258 20.61 7.17 -6.50
N TYR A 259 19.49 6.96 -7.21
CA TYR A 259 18.18 6.66 -6.63
C TYR A 259 18.20 5.39 -5.76
N PHE A 260 18.95 4.37 -6.19
CA PHE A 260 19.01 3.07 -5.51
C PHE A 260 19.82 3.11 -4.20
N LYS A 261 20.74 4.07 -4.04
CA LYS A 261 21.51 4.24 -2.81
C LYS A 261 20.61 4.48 -1.60
N LYS A 262 19.49 5.20 -1.78
CA LYS A 262 18.49 5.46 -0.71
C LYS A 262 17.78 4.19 -0.22
N PHE A 263 17.70 3.15 -1.04
CA PHE A 263 17.00 1.90 -0.73
C PHE A 263 17.93 0.76 -0.33
N ASN A 264 19.24 0.93 -0.50
CA ASN A 264 20.28 -0.02 -0.08
C ASN A 264 20.72 0.14 1.37
N SER A 265 20.38 1.26 2.03
CA SER A 265 20.86 1.58 3.38
C SER A 265 19.71 1.94 4.33
N GLY A 266 19.77 1.42 5.57
CA GLY A 266 18.81 1.71 6.65
C GLY A 266 17.81 0.61 6.97
N SER A 267 16.89 0.87 7.90
CA SER A 267 15.88 -0.08 8.39
C SER A 267 14.93 -0.55 7.30
N LYS A 268 14.61 0.33 6.35
CA LYS A 268 13.69 0.08 5.22
C LYS A 268 14.22 -0.97 4.23
N ALA A 269 15.54 -1.21 4.17
CA ALA A 269 16.17 -2.18 3.28
C ALA A 269 15.92 -3.65 3.70
N TYR A 270 15.66 -3.89 4.99
CA TYR A 270 15.38 -5.22 5.53
C TYR A 270 13.89 -5.39 5.83
N PHE A 271 13.25 -4.38 6.45
CA PHE A 271 11.84 -4.47 6.82
C PHE A 271 10.92 -4.64 5.60
N GLY A 272 11.12 -3.86 4.53
CA GLY A 272 10.24 -3.88 3.36
C GLY A 272 10.21 -5.24 2.62
N PRO A 273 11.38 -5.79 2.20
CA PRO A 273 11.40 -7.08 1.52
C PRO A 273 10.87 -8.24 2.38
N LEU A 274 11.18 -8.25 3.67
CA LEU A 274 10.70 -9.29 4.59
C LEU A 274 9.21 -9.14 4.88
N LEU A 275 8.68 -7.92 4.94
CA LEU A 275 7.24 -7.66 4.95
C LEU A 275 6.59 -8.28 3.73
N ASN A 276 7.10 -8.03 2.52
CA ASN A 276 6.54 -8.59 1.29
C ASN A 276 6.62 -10.13 1.25
N ALA A 277 7.73 -10.72 1.70
CA ALA A 277 7.86 -12.16 1.82
C ALA A 277 6.84 -12.74 2.83
N GLY A 278 6.64 -12.05 3.96
CA GLY A 278 5.61 -12.38 4.93
C GLY A 278 4.21 -12.33 4.32
N ILE A 279 3.90 -11.33 3.47
CA ILE A 279 2.59 -11.23 2.80
C ILE A 279 2.34 -12.46 1.93
N ILE A 280 3.32 -12.88 1.12
CA ILE A 280 3.22 -14.09 0.29
C ILE A 280 3.00 -15.32 1.18
N PHE A 281 3.77 -15.45 2.25
CA PHE A 281 3.66 -16.59 3.18
C PHE A 281 2.32 -16.63 3.92
N GLY A 282 1.83 -15.49 4.40
CA GLY A 282 0.54 -15.38 5.08
C GLY A 282 -0.65 -15.66 4.17
N ALA A 283 -0.56 -15.21 2.92
CA ALA A 283 -1.52 -15.57 1.88
C ALA A 283 -1.50 -17.10 1.64
N TYR A 284 -0.33 -17.67 1.37
CA TYR A 284 -0.17 -19.12 1.21
C TYR A 284 -0.73 -19.93 2.40
N LEU A 285 -0.49 -19.51 3.64
CA LEU A 285 -1.08 -20.18 4.81
C LEU A 285 -2.61 -20.10 4.83
N SER A 286 -3.18 -18.96 4.42
CA SER A 286 -4.63 -18.81 4.32
C SER A 286 -5.21 -19.66 3.18
N SER A 287 -4.50 -19.76 2.06
CA SER A 287 -4.94 -20.48 0.85
C SER A 287 -5.12 -21.98 1.08
N LEU A 288 -4.36 -22.56 2.01
CA LEU A 288 -4.49 -23.97 2.40
C LEU A 288 -5.88 -24.30 2.96
N SER A 289 -6.57 -23.31 3.54
CA SER A 289 -7.87 -23.51 4.18
C SER A 289 -9.04 -22.87 3.43
N ASN A 290 -8.79 -21.89 2.57
CA ASN A 290 -9.79 -21.26 1.72
C ASN A 290 -9.14 -20.85 0.39
N PRO A 291 -9.03 -21.78 -0.57
CA PRO A 291 -8.38 -21.52 -1.85
C PRO A 291 -9.22 -20.60 -2.73
N ALA A 292 -8.56 -19.84 -3.60
CA ALA A 292 -9.19 -18.96 -4.57
C ALA A 292 -10.23 -19.68 -5.46
N PRO A 293 -11.34 -19.01 -5.81
CA PRO A 293 -12.29 -19.52 -6.80
C PRO A 293 -11.59 -19.86 -8.13
N PRO A 294 -11.97 -20.95 -8.82
CA PRO A 294 -11.27 -21.41 -10.04
C PRO A 294 -11.16 -20.36 -11.16
N LEU A 295 -12.17 -19.50 -11.29
CA LEU A 295 -12.21 -18.44 -12.30
C LEU A 295 -11.13 -17.36 -12.06
N ASP A 296 -10.98 -16.93 -10.80
CA ASP A 296 -9.96 -15.96 -10.42
C ASP A 296 -8.57 -16.62 -10.39
N ALA A 297 -8.47 -17.87 -9.93
CA ALA A 297 -7.22 -18.65 -9.92
C ALA A 297 -6.66 -18.87 -11.34
N ALA A 298 -7.53 -18.92 -12.36
CA ALA A 298 -7.14 -19.02 -13.76
C ALA A 298 -6.46 -17.73 -14.29
N GLY A 299 -6.55 -16.60 -13.59
CA GLY A 299 -5.95 -15.32 -14.01
C GLY A 299 -6.72 -14.61 -15.12
N GLY A 300 -7.97 -15.00 -15.36
CA GLY A 300 -8.83 -14.51 -16.43
C GLY A 300 -8.33 -14.87 -17.84
N SER A 301 -8.96 -14.28 -18.86
CA SER A 301 -8.57 -14.41 -20.28
C SER A 301 -7.33 -13.56 -20.65
N GLN A 302 -6.64 -13.00 -19.67
CA GLN A 302 -5.57 -12.03 -19.88
C GLN A 302 -4.26 -12.73 -20.25
N THR A 303 -3.57 -12.21 -21.26
CA THR A 303 -2.28 -12.75 -21.70
C THR A 303 -1.18 -12.47 -20.67
N TYR A 304 -0.14 -13.30 -20.57
CA TYR A 304 1.02 -13.03 -19.70
C TYR A 304 1.65 -11.64 -19.97
N LEU A 305 1.60 -11.17 -21.22
CA LEU A 305 2.08 -9.85 -21.59
C LEU A 305 1.23 -8.72 -20.97
N THR A 306 -0.09 -8.87 -20.89
CA THR A 306 -0.95 -7.84 -20.27
C THR A 306 -0.76 -7.79 -18.76
N HIS A 307 -0.55 -8.94 -18.11
CA HIS A 307 -0.13 -9.01 -16.70
C HIS A 307 1.21 -8.28 -16.47
N PHE A 308 2.21 -8.55 -17.30
CA PHE A 308 3.52 -7.87 -17.21
C PHE A 308 3.42 -6.36 -17.41
N LEU A 309 2.77 -5.90 -18.49
CA LEU A 309 2.62 -4.48 -18.80
C LEU A 309 1.77 -3.76 -17.74
N GLY A 310 0.71 -4.41 -17.25
CA GLY A 310 -0.10 -3.88 -16.16
C GLY A 310 0.71 -3.71 -14.88
N GLY A 311 1.55 -4.70 -14.52
CA GLY A 311 2.46 -4.61 -13.38
C GLY A 311 3.49 -3.49 -13.53
N PHE A 312 4.03 -3.31 -14.74
CA PHE A 312 4.95 -2.23 -15.08
C PHE A 312 4.32 -0.85 -14.88
N ILE A 313 3.13 -0.63 -15.45
CA ILE A 313 2.36 0.61 -15.30
C ILE A 313 2.02 0.87 -13.83
N LEU A 314 1.56 -0.17 -13.12
CA LEU A 314 1.18 -0.10 -11.71
C LEU A 314 2.33 0.43 -10.83
N LEU A 315 3.52 -0.16 -10.95
CA LEU A 315 4.65 0.20 -10.09
C LEU A 315 5.33 1.49 -10.54
N ILE A 316 5.36 1.81 -11.83
CA ILE A 316 5.81 3.14 -12.29
C ILE A 316 4.92 4.23 -11.71
N GLY A 317 3.60 4.08 -11.80
CA GLY A 317 2.65 5.02 -11.20
C GLY A 317 2.87 5.18 -9.70
N ALA A 318 3.03 4.07 -8.98
CA ALA A 318 3.33 4.08 -7.54
C ALA A 318 4.66 4.77 -7.21
N ARG A 319 5.68 4.67 -8.07
CA ARG A 319 6.95 5.36 -7.88
C ARG A 319 6.88 6.85 -8.18
N ILE A 320 6.18 7.24 -9.24
CA ILE A 320 5.92 8.65 -9.58
C ILE A 320 5.18 9.32 -8.42
N ALA A 321 4.15 8.66 -7.86
CA ALA A 321 3.43 9.15 -6.68
C ALA A 321 4.26 9.09 -5.37
N ASN A 322 5.46 8.51 -5.40
CA ASN A 322 6.31 8.28 -4.23
C ASN A 322 5.64 7.43 -3.13
N GLY A 323 4.73 6.53 -3.51
CA GLY A 323 3.97 5.67 -2.60
C GLY A 323 2.97 4.77 -3.34
N CYS A 324 2.55 3.69 -2.68
CA CYS A 324 1.47 2.84 -3.19
C CYS A 324 0.17 3.08 -2.40
N THR A 325 -0.88 2.34 -2.74
CA THR A 325 -2.19 2.38 -2.07
C THR A 325 -2.08 2.22 -0.56
N SER A 326 -1.30 1.26 -0.06
CA SER A 326 -1.10 1.08 1.39
C SER A 326 -0.29 2.21 2.02
N GLY A 327 0.73 2.72 1.32
CA GLY A 327 1.55 3.84 1.79
C GLY A 327 0.77 5.14 1.92
N HIS A 328 0.12 5.59 0.83
CA HIS A 328 -0.69 6.80 0.84
C HIS A 328 -1.96 6.62 1.66
N GLY A 329 -2.65 5.50 1.49
CA GLY A 329 -3.99 5.30 1.99
C GLY A 329 -4.10 4.86 3.45
N LEU A 330 -3.16 4.04 3.93
CA LEU A 330 -3.19 3.56 5.31
C LEU A 330 -2.28 4.38 6.21
N ASN A 331 -1.01 4.57 5.82
CA ASN A 331 -0.05 5.28 6.65
C ASN A 331 -0.13 6.80 6.53
N SER A 332 -0.20 7.36 5.31
CA SER A 332 -0.12 8.81 5.13
C SER A 332 -1.43 9.56 5.34
N MET A 333 -2.57 8.99 4.93
CA MET A 333 -3.87 9.56 5.30
C MET A 333 -4.07 9.54 6.82
N ALA A 334 -3.58 8.50 7.51
CA ALA A 334 -3.57 8.46 8.98
C ALA A 334 -2.74 9.57 9.62
N LYS A 335 -1.75 10.10 8.91
CA LYS A 335 -0.95 11.27 9.31
C LYS A 335 -1.54 12.60 8.84
N MET A 336 -2.69 12.57 8.15
CA MET A 336 -3.34 13.75 7.55
C MET A 336 -2.44 14.48 6.54
N GLU A 337 -1.66 13.75 5.75
CA GLU A 337 -0.82 14.33 4.69
C GLU A 337 -1.66 14.73 3.48
N LEU A 338 -1.60 16.02 3.10
CA LEU A 338 -2.42 16.58 2.02
C LEU A 338 -2.16 15.92 0.67
N GLY A 339 -0.89 15.62 0.38
CA GLY A 339 -0.51 14.95 -0.87
C GLY A 339 -1.14 13.57 -1.03
N SER A 340 -1.44 12.88 0.07
CA SER A 340 -1.94 11.51 0.04
C SER A 340 -3.43 11.43 -0.27
N PHE A 341 -4.23 12.42 0.15
CA PHE A 341 -5.62 12.53 -0.28
C PHE A 341 -5.72 12.66 -1.80
N ILE A 342 -4.86 13.49 -2.40
CA ILE A 342 -4.81 13.66 -3.86
C ILE A 342 -4.32 12.38 -4.54
N ALA A 343 -3.29 11.72 -4.01
CA ALA A 343 -2.82 10.45 -4.56
C ALA A 343 -3.92 9.38 -4.57
N VAL A 344 -4.66 9.24 -3.46
CA VAL A 344 -5.75 8.25 -3.33
C VAL A 344 -6.92 8.61 -4.25
N ALA A 345 -7.36 9.86 -4.27
CA ALA A 345 -8.44 10.31 -5.17
C ALA A 345 -8.07 10.07 -6.64
N SER A 346 -6.83 10.36 -7.01
CA SER A 346 -6.32 10.16 -8.37
C SER A 346 -6.18 8.68 -8.72
N LEU A 347 -5.80 7.83 -7.76
CA LEU A 347 -5.79 6.38 -7.93
C LEU A 347 -7.18 5.85 -8.29
N PHE A 348 -8.21 6.21 -7.51
CA PHE A 348 -9.57 5.77 -7.80
C PHE A 348 -10.06 6.36 -9.13
N GLY A 349 -9.81 7.65 -9.39
CA GLY A 349 -10.16 8.29 -10.64
C GLY A 349 -9.55 7.62 -11.88
N GLY A 350 -8.28 7.24 -11.81
CA GLY A 350 -7.58 6.54 -12.90
C GLY A 350 -8.13 5.13 -13.13
N GLY A 351 -8.42 4.39 -12.06
CA GLY A 351 -9.02 3.06 -12.15
C GLY A 351 -10.43 3.09 -12.74
N ILE A 352 -11.29 4.00 -12.27
CA ILE A 352 -12.66 4.19 -12.77
C ILE A 352 -12.64 4.62 -14.24
N LEU A 353 -11.77 5.56 -14.62
CA LEU A 353 -11.64 6.00 -16.01
C LEU A 353 -11.23 4.83 -16.92
N THR A 354 -10.27 4.02 -16.48
CA THR A 354 -9.79 2.87 -17.25
C THR A 354 -10.88 1.81 -17.38
N SER A 355 -11.65 1.58 -16.30
CA SER A 355 -12.83 0.71 -16.31
C SER A 355 -13.84 1.16 -17.36
N PHE A 356 -14.21 2.44 -17.34
CA PHE A 356 -15.17 2.99 -18.30
C PHE A 356 -14.69 2.90 -19.75
N LEU A 357 -13.39 3.07 -20.00
CA LEU A 357 -12.82 2.98 -21.35
C LEU A 357 -12.80 1.54 -21.89
N LEU A 358 -12.52 0.54 -21.03
CA LEU A 358 -12.38 -0.86 -21.44
C LEU A 358 -13.71 -1.62 -21.45
N ASN A 359 -14.65 -1.27 -20.57
CA ASN A 359 -15.98 -1.88 -20.50
C ASN A 359 -17.01 -1.25 -21.46
N ARG A 360 -16.61 -0.27 -22.29
CA ARG A 360 -17.49 0.43 -23.24
C ARG A 360 -17.84 -0.40 -24.49
N LYS A 361 -17.98 -1.72 -24.35
CA LYS A 361 -18.38 -2.62 -25.43
C LYS A 361 -19.88 -2.85 -25.45
#